data_AF-A0AAY4D4T3-F1
#
_entry.id   AF-A0AAY4D4T3-F1
#
_cell.length_a   1.000
_cell.length_b   1.000
_cell.length_c   1.000
_cell.angle_alpha   90.00
_cell.angle_beta   90.00
_cell.angle_gamma   90.00
#
_symmetry.space_group_name_H-M   'P 1'
#
loop_
_entity.id
_entity.type
_entity.pdbx_description
1 polymer ?
#
loop_
_entity_poly.entity_id
_entity_poly.type
_entity_poly.pdbx_seq_one_letter_code
_entity_poly.pdbx_strand_id
1 'polypeptide(L)'
;MPPMQHSNPISAFLCALYKVVQRVLSPALPSFLPFLLEFSLLSLFLTAMSLTVRDTPKRRKSLGPVCPKRIDRNLSVKLRGRDSPEDEEENATAMGKPTTLWEAVESEDVLAVQSLLFRDRGCGGGESEKLTAKEWEMKRERGVNCVSEEGLVPLDVAVHTHNSTLFQVLVKAGGRHNPQLCQPSDWALKLDALVTLAGQRVAERRAALLRRARAGLQADADCQQQLHHWSLRQKLYCRMRDRFQHTVPPGPPSHANLMVMSATSLLVTIREPACVATGLVIRYKVEWSNSDAFLTLSGTGYIDDTRNPVYSITGLNTGELYYVKVSAYNVKGWGPPQTSIPACAAPSSWLECNGVRIRRSSLEDEVRKLLEQIREPHYRGFCTEAPKQISPSKRVSVSRSLKQLFQSPNTFVRHLQR
;
A
#
# COMPACT_ATOMS: atom_id res chain seq x y z
N MET A 1 -37.94 43.62 -27.15
CA MET A 1 -37.73 43.08 -25.79
C MET A 1 -36.33 42.48 -25.73
N PRO A 2 -35.43 42.95 -24.85
CA PRO A 2 -34.12 42.33 -24.67
C PRO A 2 -34.23 41.08 -23.78
N PRO A 3 -33.37 40.06 -23.95
CA PRO A 3 -33.42 38.87 -23.12
C PRO A 3 -32.79 39.12 -21.74
N MET A 4 -33.54 38.73 -20.71
CA MET A 4 -33.13 38.71 -19.31
C MET A 4 -31.92 37.79 -19.11
N GLN A 5 -30.80 38.34 -18.67
CA GLN A 5 -29.62 37.59 -18.26
C GLN A 5 -29.83 37.05 -16.84
N HIS A 6 -29.88 35.72 -16.68
CA HIS A 6 -29.72 35.07 -15.38
C HIS A 6 -28.26 35.19 -14.93
N SER A 7 -28.01 36.02 -13.92
CA SER A 7 -26.71 36.10 -13.27
C SER A 7 -26.44 34.83 -12.46
N ASN A 8 -25.30 34.19 -12.74
CA ASN A 8 -24.87 32.98 -12.06
C ASN A 8 -24.41 33.34 -10.64
N PRO A 9 -25.00 32.81 -9.55
CA PRO A 9 -24.74 33.26 -8.17
C PRO A 9 -23.28 33.02 -7.73
N ILE A 10 -22.59 32.09 -8.38
CA ILE A 10 -21.16 31.80 -8.16
C ILE A 10 -20.28 32.95 -8.66
N SER A 11 -20.66 33.63 -9.75
CA SER A 11 -19.92 34.77 -10.29
C SER A 11 -20.00 35.98 -9.37
N ALA A 12 -21.17 36.23 -8.78
CA ALA A 12 -21.36 37.29 -7.80
C ALA A 12 -20.54 37.04 -6.51
N PHE A 13 -20.44 35.78 -6.07
CA PHE A 13 -19.68 35.40 -4.89
C PHE A 13 -18.16 35.55 -5.10
N LEU A 14 -17.65 35.14 -6.26
CA LEU A 14 -16.23 35.31 -6.62
C LEU A 14 -15.84 36.78 -6.80
N CYS A 15 -16.74 37.60 -7.35
CA CYS A 15 -16.52 39.04 -7.49
C CYS A 15 -16.53 39.77 -6.13
N ALA A 16 -17.35 39.31 -5.18
CA ALA A 16 -17.34 39.81 -3.81
C ALA A 16 -16.06 39.40 -3.06
N LEU A 17 -15.61 38.15 -3.22
CA LEU A 17 -14.36 37.66 -2.61
C LEU A 17 -13.14 38.43 -3.13
N TYR A 18 -13.10 38.71 -4.44
CA TYR A 18 -12.04 39.50 -5.06
C TYR A 18 -11.98 40.94 -4.53
N LYS A 19 -13.13 41.59 -4.33
CA LYS A 19 -13.21 42.95 -3.74
C LYS A 19 -12.80 42.99 -2.26
N VAL A 20 -13.01 41.90 -1.51
CA VAL A 20 -12.56 41.77 -0.12
C VAL A 20 -11.04 41.56 -0.07
N VAL A 21 -10.49 40.72 -0.95
CA VAL A 21 -9.04 40.51 -1.06
C VAL A 21 -8.31 41.79 -1.47
N GLN A 22 -8.88 42.57 -2.41
CA GLN A 22 -8.35 43.89 -2.80
C GLN A 22 -8.42 44.95 -1.69
N ARG A 23 -9.35 44.84 -0.73
CA ARG A 23 -9.47 45.78 0.39
C ARG A 23 -8.60 45.41 1.59
N VAL A 24 -8.26 44.13 1.73
CA VAL A 24 -7.43 43.63 2.84
C VAL A 24 -5.94 43.69 2.50
N LEU A 25 -5.58 43.58 1.21
CA LEU A 25 -4.20 43.82 0.78
C LEU A 25 -3.99 45.25 0.28
N SER A 26 -3.39 46.05 1.18
CA SER A 26 -2.53 47.22 0.96
C SER A 26 -3.17 48.60 1.20
N PRO A 27 -2.45 49.46 1.95
CA PRO A 27 -1.46 50.27 1.25
C PRO A 27 -0.10 50.36 1.96
N ALA A 28 0.97 49.97 1.25
CA ALA A 28 2.29 50.62 1.30
C ALA A 28 3.24 50.09 0.17
N LEU A 29 3.10 50.67 -1.04
CA LEU A 29 4.15 51.03 -2.02
C LEU A 29 5.09 49.95 -2.64
N PRO A 30 5.73 50.21 -3.81
CA PRO A 30 5.52 49.39 -5.00
C PRO A 30 6.81 48.81 -5.60
N SER A 31 6.68 47.66 -6.25
CA SER A 31 7.51 47.21 -7.38
C SER A 31 6.86 45.93 -7.91
N PHE A 32 7.13 45.55 -9.16
CA PHE A 32 6.50 44.42 -9.88
C PHE A 32 5.22 44.74 -10.65
N LEU A 33 5.32 45.71 -11.57
CA LEU A 33 4.40 45.91 -12.70
C LEU A 33 4.85 45.24 -14.03
N PRO A 34 5.44 44.02 -14.04
CA PRO A 34 5.37 43.22 -15.26
C PRO A 34 5.05 41.73 -15.03
N PHE A 35 4.02 41.40 -14.25
CA PHE A 35 3.55 40.00 -14.12
C PHE A 35 2.03 39.80 -14.32
N LEU A 36 1.27 40.88 -14.53
CA LEU A 36 -0.19 40.81 -14.67
C LEU A 36 -0.69 40.67 -16.11
N LEU A 37 0.20 40.68 -17.11
CA LEU A 37 -0.18 40.47 -18.52
C LEU A 37 -0.05 39.01 -18.98
N GLU A 38 0.70 38.15 -18.30
CA GLU A 38 0.81 36.72 -18.66
C GLU A 38 -0.36 35.86 -18.16
N PHE A 39 -1.05 36.27 -17.09
CA PHE A 39 -2.18 35.50 -16.54
C PHE A 39 -3.47 35.59 -17.36
N SER A 40 -3.61 36.59 -18.23
CA SER A 40 -4.81 36.74 -19.08
C SER A 40 -4.81 35.76 -20.26
N LEU A 41 -3.63 35.40 -20.79
CA LEU A 41 -3.51 34.49 -21.95
C LEU A 41 -3.68 33.01 -21.57
N LEU A 42 -3.35 32.63 -20.33
CA LEU A 42 -3.56 31.24 -19.86
C LEU A 42 -5.05 30.91 -19.62
N SER A 43 -5.87 31.90 -19.28
CA SER A 43 -7.32 31.72 -19.07
C SER A 43 -8.09 31.45 -20.37
N LEU A 44 -7.60 31.95 -21.51
CA LEU A 44 -8.19 31.73 -22.83
C LEU A 44 -7.78 30.38 -23.44
N PHE A 45 -6.62 29.84 -23.06
CA PHE A 45 -6.17 28.51 -23.51
C PHE A 45 -6.90 27.36 -22.79
N LEU A 46 -7.28 27.54 -21.52
CA LEU A 46 -7.99 26.51 -20.74
C LEU A 46 -9.48 26.39 -21.05
N THR A 47 -10.08 27.38 -21.73
CA THR A 47 -11.48 27.32 -22.17
C THR A 47 -11.68 26.67 -23.54
N ALA A 48 -10.60 26.45 -24.32
CA ALA A 48 -10.68 25.84 -25.65
C ALA A 48 -10.57 24.30 -25.66
N MET A 49 -10.25 23.65 -24.53
CA MET A 49 -10.03 22.20 -24.46
C MET A 49 -11.19 21.40 -23.82
N SER A 50 -12.33 22.02 -23.51
CA SER A 50 -13.46 21.37 -22.81
C SER A 50 -14.68 21.07 -23.71
N LEU A 51 -14.50 20.96 -25.02
CA LEU A 51 -15.57 20.55 -25.95
C LEU A 51 -15.17 19.31 -26.75
N THR A 52 -15.18 18.15 -26.11
CA THR A 52 -15.43 16.86 -26.80
C THR A 52 -16.34 15.98 -25.95
N VAL A 53 -17.65 16.20 -26.10
CA VAL A 53 -18.71 15.33 -25.59
C VAL A 53 -18.78 14.09 -26.49
N ARG A 54 -18.57 12.89 -25.94
CA ARG A 54 -19.03 11.63 -26.53
C ARG A 54 -20.07 11.00 -25.61
N ASP A 55 -21.20 10.67 -26.21
CA ASP A 55 -22.44 10.19 -25.60
C ASP A 55 -22.30 8.89 -24.79
N THR A 56 -23.11 8.78 -23.73
CA THR A 56 -23.37 7.53 -23.00
C THR A 56 -24.77 7.01 -23.34
N PRO A 57 -24.96 5.69 -23.61
CA PRO A 57 -26.28 5.17 -23.91
C PRO A 57 -27.09 4.89 -22.64
N LYS A 58 -28.35 5.33 -22.69
CA LYS A 58 -29.38 5.26 -21.65
C LYS A 58 -29.83 3.82 -21.36
N ARG A 59 -29.77 3.44 -20.08
CA ARG A 59 -30.36 2.20 -19.52
C ARG A 59 -31.89 2.34 -19.43
N ARG A 60 -32.64 1.52 -20.17
CA ARG A 60 -34.09 1.34 -20.00
C ARG A 60 -34.41 0.03 -19.26
N LYS A 61 -35.21 0.19 -18.19
CA LYS A 61 -36.27 -0.65 -17.60
C LYS A 61 -36.15 -2.19 -17.58
N SER A 62 -36.43 -2.69 -16.38
CA SER A 62 -36.61 -4.04 -15.85
C SER A 62 -37.39 -5.06 -16.69
N LEU A 63 -36.91 -6.31 -16.69
CA LEU A 63 -37.71 -7.55 -16.64
C LEU A 63 -37.00 -8.54 -15.68
N GLY A 64 -37.80 -9.32 -14.94
CA GLY A 64 -37.42 -10.10 -13.74
C GLY A 64 -36.53 -11.34 -13.97
N PRO A 65 -36.39 -12.21 -12.95
CA PRO A 65 -35.34 -13.22 -12.92
C PRO A 65 -35.70 -14.43 -13.79
N VAL A 66 -34.90 -14.71 -14.81
CA VAL A 66 -34.97 -15.94 -15.59
C VAL A 66 -33.58 -16.57 -15.60
N CYS A 67 -33.45 -17.73 -14.96
CA CYS A 67 -32.23 -18.54 -14.98
C CYS A 67 -31.98 -19.12 -16.38
N PRO A 68 -30.74 -19.17 -16.89
CA PRO A 68 -30.42 -20.03 -18.02
C PRO A 68 -29.48 -21.17 -17.60
N LYS A 69 -30.03 -22.39 -17.65
CA LYS A 69 -29.27 -23.63 -17.82
C LYS A 69 -28.91 -23.76 -19.30
N ARG A 70 -27.67 -24.22 -19.56
CA ARG A 70 -27.15 -24.82 -20.81
C ARG A 70 -27.25 -23.97 -22.07
N ILE A 71 -26.09 -23.50 -22.54
CA ILE A 71 -25.62 -23.20 -23.92
C ILE A 71 -24.29 -22.46 -23.62
N ASP A 72 -23.10 -23.04 -23.82
CA ASP A 72 -22.49 -23.25 -25.13
C ASP A 72 -21.57 -24.47 -25.16
N ARG A 73 -21.69 -25.22 -26.26
CA ARG A 73 -20.73 -26.22 -26.74
C ARG A 73 -19.89 -25.56 -27.83
N ASN A 74 -18.57 -25.72 -27.70
CA ASN A 74 -17.60 -25.85 -28.78
C ASN A 74 -17.52 -24.71 -29.82
N LEU A 75 -16.72 -23.70 -29.52
CA LEU A 75 -16.04 -22.90 -30.55
C LEU A 75 -14.58 -22.66 -30.14
N SER A 76 -13.69 -23.54 -30.60
CA SER A 76 -12.27 -23.25 -30.72
C SER A 76 -11.80 -23.82 -32.05
N VAL A 77 -12.23 -23.16 -33.13
CA VAL A 77 -11.69 -23.40 -34.47
C VAL A 77 -10.38 -22.64 -34.59
N LYS A 78 -9.35 -23.45 -34.73
CA LYS A 78 -7.95 -23.14 -35.00
C LYS A 78 -7.82 -22.37 -36.31
N LEU A 79 -7.44 -21.09 -36.24
CA LEU A 79 -6.93 -20.35 -37.39
C LEU A 79 -5.40 -20.29 -37.30
N ARG A 80 -4.76 -21.07 -38.16
CA ARG A 80 -3.33 -21.05 -38.46
C ARG A 80 -3.05 -19.81 -39.31
N GLY A 81 -2.07 -18.99 -38.94
CA GLY A 81 -1.62 -17.90 -39.81
C GLY A 81 -0.56 -16.96 -39.23
N ARG A 82 0.71 -17.39 -39.32
CA ARG A 82 1.90 -16.60 -39.73
C ARG A 82 2.57 -15.63 -38.74
N ASP A 83 3.73 -16.09 -38.27
CA ASP A 83 5.01 -15.40 -37.99
C ASP A 83 5.00 -14.07 -37.21
N SER A 84 5.24 -14.16 -35.90
CA SER A 84 5.75 -13.11 -35.01
C SER A 84 6.49 -13.79 -33.83
N PRO A 85 7.52 -13.17 -33.23
CA PRO A 85 8.39 -13.85 -32.27
C PRO A 85 7.74 -13.86 -30.88
N GLU A 86 6.73 -14.71 -30.68
CA GLU A 86 6.04 -14.90 -29.39
C GLU A 86 6.13 -16.36 -28.89
N ASP A 87 6.98 -17.19 -29.49
CA ASP A 87 7.12 -18.61 -29.14
C ASP A 87 7.92 -18.90 -27.84
N GLU A 88 8.26 -17.90 -27.02
CA GLU A 88 8.93 -18.14 -25.72
C GLU A 88 7.95 -18.31 -24.55
N GLU A 89 6.66 -17.97 -24.68
CA GLU A 89 5.74 -17.95 -23.53
C GLU A 89 4.96 -19.28 -23.34
N GLU A 90 4.81 -20.12 -24.37
CA GLU A 90 4.06 -21.39 -24.27
C GLU A 90 4.86 -22.55 -23.63
N ASN A 91 6.19 -22.44 -23.52
CA ASN A 91 7.03 -23.52 -22.98
C ASN A 91 7.17 -23.53 -21.44
N ALA A 92 6.58 -22.56 -20.74
CA ALA A 92 6.65 -22.47 -19.27
C ALA A 92 5.75 -23.49 -18.54
N THR A 93 4.87 -24.20 -19.26
CA THR A 93 3.89 -25.14 -18.66
C THR A 93 4.41 -26.57 -18.50
N ALA A 94 5.63 -26.87 -18.96
CA ALA A 94 6.21 -28.21 -18.89
C ALA A 94 6.94 -28.54 -17.57
N MET A 95 7.18 -27.55 -16.70
CA MET A 95 7.92 -27.73 -15.46
C MET A 95 6.98 -27.86 -14.26
N GLY A 96 7.20 -28.90 -13.46
CA GLY A 96 6.46 -29.11 -12.22
C GLY A 96 6.58 -27.92 -11.26
N LYS A 97 5.66 -27.84 -10.30
CA LYS A 97 5.67 -26.79 -9.26
C LYS A 97 7.03 -26.76 -8.56
N PRO A 98 7.60 -25.58 -8.28
CA PRO A 98 8.90 -25.48 -7.61
C PRO A 98 8.86 -26.21 -6.27
N THR A 99 9.91 -26.99 -6.01
CA THR A 99 9.97 -27.90 -4.86
C THR A 99 10.74 -27.29 -3.70
N THR A 100 11.70 -26.41 -4.02
CA THR A 100 12.52 -25.70 -3.04
C THR A 100 12.16 -24.21 -2.99
N LEU A 101 12.47 -23.57 -1.86
CA LEU A 101 12.24 -22.12 -1.70
C LEU A 101 13.03 -21.33 -2.76
N TRP A 102 14.27 -21.72 -3.03
CA TRP A 102 15.12 -21.03 -3.99
C TRP A 102 14.58 -21.11 -5.42
N GLU A 103 14.12 -22.28 -5.87
CA GLU A 103 13.47 -22.41 -7.18
C GLU A 103 12.28 -21.46 -7.30
N ALA A 104 11.43 -21.41 -6.27
CA ALA A 104 10.25 -20.55 -6.26
C ALA A 104 10.60 -19.05 -6.23
N VAL A 105 11.67 -18.66 -5.52
CA VAL A 105 12.16 -17.28 -5.46
C VAL A 105 12.78 -16.87 -6.80
N GLU A 106 13.59 -17.74 -7.42
CA GLU A 106 14.22 -17.49 -8.72
C GLU A 106 13.20 -17.43 -9.86
N SER A 107 12.12 -18.22 -9.78
CA SER A 107 11.00 -18.14 -10.71
C SER A 107 10.03 -16.99 -10.39
N GLU A 108 10.30 -16.22 -9.34
CA GLU A 108 9.43 -15.14 -8.84
C GLU A 108 7.98 -15.60 -8.53
N ASP A 109 7.79 -16.89 -8.20
CA ASP A 109 6.47 -17.48 -7.89
C ASP A 109 6.10 -17.22 -6.43
N VAL A 110 5.43 -16.09 -6.21
CA VAL A 110 4.98 -15.63 -4.89
C VAL A 110 4.05 -16.64 -4.22
N LEU A 111 3.22 -17.36 -4.98
CA LEU A 111 2.28 -18.33 -4.41
C LEU A 111 3.01 -19.58 -3.92
N ALA A 112 3.97 -20.07 -4.69
CA ALA A 112 4.82 -21.16 -4.25
C ALA A 112 5.67 -20.77 -3.04
N VAL A 113 6.27 -19.57 -3.02
CA VAL A 113 7.00 -19.03 -1.87
C VAL A 113 6.10 -18.99 -0.64
N GLN A 114 4.89 -18.43 -0.78
CA GLN A 114 3.94 -18.34 0.33
C GLN A 114 3.52 -19.73 0.83
N SER A 115 3.27 -20.67 -0.08
CA SER A 115 2.99 -22.06 0.27
C SER A 115 4.16 -22.67 1.03
N LEU A 116 5.39 -22.59 0.53
CA LEU A 116 6.56 -23.20 1.16
C LEU A 116 6.89 -22.59 2.53
N LEU A 117 6.66 -21.28 2.74
CA LEU A 117 6.96 -20.59 4.00
C LEU A 117 5.85 -20.67 5.04
N PHE A 118 4.58 -20.70 4.59
CA PHE A 118 3.40 -20.60 5.46
C PHE A 118 2.47 -21.80 5.39
N ARG A 119 2.84 -22.91 4.74
CA ARG A 119 2.04 -24.14 4.73
C ARG A 119 1.82 -24.61 6.16
N ASP A 120 0.63 -24.30 6.64
CA ASP A 120 0.14 -24.63 7.95
C ASP A 120 -0.02 -26.15 8.07
N ARG A 121 0.17 -26.70 9.26
CA ARG A 121 -0.09 -28.12 9.56
C ARG A 121 -1.60 -28.39 9.61
N GLY A 122 -2.29 -28.19 8.50
CA GLY A 122 -3.64 -28.70 8.30
C GLY A 122 -3.64 -29.62 7.09
N CYS A 123 -3.91 -30.92 7.28
CA CYS A 123 -4.15 -31.92 6.23
C CYS A 123 -2.93 -32.70 5.68
N GLY A 124 -2.00 -33.13 6.53
CA GLY A 124 -1.00 -34.14 6.14
C GLY A 124 -0.78 -35.16 7.26
N GLY A 125 -1.46 -36.31 7.18
CA GLY A 125 -1.33 -37.43 8.12
C GLY A 125 -0.01 -38.19 7.95
N GLY A 126 1.11 -37.53 8.22
CA GLY A 126 2.42 -38.15 8.36
C GLY A 126 3.07 -37.71 9.66
N GLU A 127 3.89 -38.57 10.25
CA GLU A 127 4.65 -38.35 11.50
C GLU A 127 5.58 -37.14 11.35
N SER A 128 5.01 -35.95 11.45
CA SER A 128 5.75 -34.70 11.37
C SER A 128 6.12 -34.34 12.81
N GLU A 129 7.41 -34.49 13.15
CA GLU A 129 8.04 -34.10 14.42
C GLU A 129 7.30 -32.94 15.04
N LYS A 130 6.68 -33.10 16.21
CA LYS A 130 5.75 -32.13 16.80
C LYS A 130 6.50 -30.86 17.28
N LEU A 131 7.06 -30.11 16.35
CA LEU A 131 7.75 -28.85 16.57
C LEU A 131 6.76 -27.85 17.17
N THR A 132 7.20 -27.18 18.21
CA THR A 132 6.50 -26.07 18.83
C THR A 132 6.38 -24.89 17.85
N ALA A 133 5.44 -23.98 18.11
CA ALA A 133 5.27 -22.79 17.28
C ALA A 133 6.57 -21.95 17.17
N LYS A 134 7.33 -21.85 18.26
CA LYS A 134 8.62 -21.14 18.30
C LYS A 134 9.70 -21.82 17.45
N GLU A 135 9.78 -23.15 17.48
CA GLU A 135 10.74 -23.90 16.66
C GLU A 135 10.41 -23.81 15.17
N TRP A 136 9.12 -23.81 14.82
CA TRP A 136 8.65 -23.55 13.46
C TRP A 136 9.03 -22.17 12.97
N GLU A 137 8.81 -21.15 13.80
CA GLU A 137 9.20 -19.78 13.50
C GLU A 137 10.71 -19.68 13.27
N MET A 138 11.53 -20.23 14.18
CA MET A 138 12.99 -20.27 14.03
C MET A 138 13.43 -21.04 12.77
N LYS A 139 12.78 -22.16 12.43
CA LYS A 139 13.07 -22.92 11.21
C LYS A 139 12.69 -22.13 9.96
N ARG A 140 11.55 -21.44 9.97
CA ARG A 140 11.10 -20.57 8.87
C ARG A 140 12.06 -19.41 8.68
N GLU A 141 12.43 -18.71 9.75
CA GLU A 141 13.38 -17.61 9.72
C GLU A 141 14.76 -18.05 9.20
N ARG A 142 15.25 -19.22 9.62
CA ARG A 142 16.50 -19.78 9.07
C ARG A 142 16.37 -20.12 7.59
N GLY A 143 15.23 -20.67 7.16
CA GLY A 143 14.99 -21.03 5.78
C GLY A 143 14.90 -19.81 4.85
N VAL A 144 14.18 -18.76 5.26
CA VAL A 144 14.04 -17.53 4.45
C VAL A 144 15.33 -16.71 4.37
N ASN A 145 16.26 -16.92 5.30
CA ASN A 145 17.58 -16.28 5.33
C ASN A 145 18.71 -17.22 4.88
N CYS A 146 18.39 -18.38 4.29
CA CYS A 146 19.42 -19.25 3.76
C CYS A 146 20.14 -18.55 2.60
N VAL A 147 21.46 -18.71 2.55
CA VAL A 147 22.30 -18.08 1.55
C VAL A 147 22.48 -19.05 0.39
N SER A 148 22.35 -18.59 -0.86
CA SER A 148 22.60 -19.40 -2.06
C SER A 148 24.09 -19.72 -2.18
N GLU A 149 24.45 -20.66 -3.06
CA GLU A 149 25.87 -20.94 -3.38
C GLU A 149 26.60 -19.69 -3.89
N GLU A 150 25.86 -18.80 -4.55
CA GLU A 150 26.33 -17.53 -5.05
C GLU A 150 26.27 -16.40 -4.01
N GLY A 151 25.95 -16.66 -2.74
CA GLY A 151 26.01 -15.66 -1.68
C GLY A 151 24.82 -14.71 -1.61
N LEU A 152 23.70 -15.03 -2.26
CA LEU A 152 22.47 -14.23 -2.20
C LEU A 152 21.55 -14.72 -1.09
N VAL A 153 20.76 -13.83 -0.50
CA VAL A 153 19.57 -14.21 0.28
C VAL A 153 18.31 -14.01 -0.58
N PRO A 154 17.21 -14.73 -0.32
CA PRO A 154 15.97 -14.60 -1.09
C PRO A 154 15.46 -13.16 -1.22
N LEU A 155 15.68 -12.34 -0.19
CA LEU A 155 15.29 -10.94 -0.18
C LEU A 155 16.01 -10.14 -1.26
N ASP A 156 17.28 -10.47 -1.57
CA ASP A 156 18.08 -9.78 -2.58
C ASP A 156 17.44 -9.91 -3.97
N VAL A 157 16.91 -11.10 -4.30
CA VAL A 157 16.20 -11.34 -5.57
C VAL A 157 14.97 -10.44 -5.64
N ALA A 158 14.10 -10.47 -4.62
CA ALA A 158 12.88 -9.66 -4.59
C ALA A 158 13.16 -8.16 -4.70
N VAL A 159 14.22 -7.70 -4.01
CA VAL A 159 14.63 -6.31 -4.01
C VAL A 159 15.17 -5.90 -5.37
N HIS A 160 16.07 -6.65 -5.99
CA HIS A 160 16.66 -6.29 -7.29
C HIS A 160 15.72 -6.56 -8.48
N THR A 161 14.70 -7.40 -8.34
CA THR A 161 13.60 -7.52 -9.32
C THR A 161 12.44 -6.56 -9.06
N HIS A 162 12.56 -5.64 -8.10
CA HIS A 162 11.50 -4.73 -7.66
C HIS A 162 10.14 -5.42 -7.42
N ASN A 163 10.15 -6.67 -6.95
CA ASN A 163 8.94 -7.44 -6.71
C ASN A 163 8.45 -7.18 -5.27
N SER A 164 7.61 -6.16 -5.11
CA SER A 164 7.08 -5.75 -3.80
C SER A 164 6.32 -6.88 -3.10
N THR A 165 5.52 -7.66 -3.84
CA THR A 165 4.74 -8.76 -3.26
C THR A 165 5.63 -9.87 -2.71
N LEU A 166 6.66 -10.27 -3.47
CA LEU A 166 7.64 -11.26 -3.01
C LEU A 166 8.41 -10.73 -1.80
N PHE A 167 8.86 -9.47 -1.85
CA PHE A 167 9.54 -8.81 -0.73
C PHE A 167 8.69 -8.85 0.55
N GLN A 168 7.41 -8.48 0.48
CA GLN A 168 6.51 -8.48 1.64
C GLN A 168 6.30 -9.89 2.22
N VAL A 169 6.17 -10.91 1.36
CA VAL A 169 6.03 -12.30 1.81
C VAL A 169 7.30 -12.77 2.53
N LEU A 170 8.48 -12.42 2.01
CA LEU A 170 9.76 -12.78 2.61
C LEU A 170 10.02 -12.03 3.93
N VAL A 171 9.77 -10.73 4.00
CA VAL A 171 9.88 -9.93 5.25
C VAL A 171 8.93 -10.47 6.32
N LYS A 172 7.68 -10.76 5.96
CA LYS A 172 6.70 -11.37 6.89
C LYS A 172 7.14 -12.74 7.41
N ALA A 173 7.93 -13.48 6.63
CA ALA A 173 8.50 -14.76 7.03
C ALA A 173 9.79 -14.62 7.88
N GLY A 174 10.25 -13.39 8.14
CA GLY A 174 11.47 -13.08 8.89
C GLY A 174 12.72 -12.93 8.04
N GLY A 175 12.56 -12.68 6.73
CA GLY A 175 13.65 -12.37 5.81
C GLY A 175 14.38 -11.09 6.21
N ARG A 176 15.71 -11.13 6.15
CA ARG A 176 16.62 -10.05 6.50
C ARG A 176 17.52 -9.74 5.32
N HIS A 177 18.01 -8.51 5.27
CA HIS A 177 18.98 -8.08 4.25
C HIS A 177 20.31 -8.81 4.43
N ASN A 178 21.00 -9.01 3.31
CA ASN A 178 22.33 -9.61 3.30
C ASN A 178 23.33 -8.76 4.11
N PRO A 179 23.95 -9.30 5.19
CA PRO A 179 24.89 -8.53 6.00
C PRO A 179 26.23 -8.28 5.31
N GLN A 180 26.56 -9.04 4.25
CA GLN A 180 27.83 -8.91 3.52
C GLN A 180 27.74 -7.89 2.37
N LEU A 181 26.54 -7.64 1.84
CA LEU A 181 26.32 -6.75 0.69
C LEU A 181 25.51 -5.52 1.13
N CYS A 182 26.18 -4.62 1.83
CA CYS A 182 25.57 -3.44 2.42
C CYS A 182 25.67 -2.19 1.55
N GLN A 183 26.67 -2.10 0.67
CA GLN A 183 26.90 -0.90 -0.15
C GLN A 183 26.46 -1.10 -1.61
N PRO A 184 25.98 -0.03 -2.29
CA PRO A 184 25.63 -0.10 -3.70
C PRO A 184 26.79 -0.50 -4.62
N SER A 185 28.03 -0.13 -4.27
CA SER A 185 29.24 -0.52 -5.02
C SER A 185 29.45 -2.03 -5.03
N ASP A 186 29.25 -2.68 -3.89
CA ASP A 186 29.43 -4.12 -3.73
C ASP A 186 28.37 -4.87 -4.57
N TRP A 187 27.14 -4.36 -4.55
CA TRP A 187 26.05 -4.86 -5.39
C TRP A 187 26.33 -4.72 -6.89
N ALA A 188 26.92 -3.61 -7.34
CA ALA A 188 27.28 -3.44 -8.74
C ALA A 188 28.24 -4.55 -9.21
N LEU A 189 29.34 -4.74 -8.48
CA LEU A 189 30.33 -5.78 -8.76
C LEU A 189 29.72 -7.19 -8.67
N LYS A 190 28.88 -7.41 -7.66
CA LYS A 190 28.22 -8.70 -7.44
C LYS A 190 27.30 -9.08 -8.59
N LEU A 191 26.45 -8.16 -9.02
CA LEU A 191 25.49 -8.40 -10.11
C LEU A 191 26.21 -8.66 -11.44
N ASP A 192 27.29 -7.93 -11.73
CA ASP A 192 28.11 -8.21 -12.90
C ASP A 192 28.75 -9.59 -12.85
N ALA A 193 29.34 -9.97 -11.69
CA ALA A 193 29.92 -11.29 -11.49
C ALA A 193 28.88 -12.43 -11.65
N LEU A 194 27.66 -12.23 -11.15
CA LEU A 194 26.55 -13.20 -11.29
C LEU A 194 26.14 -13.37 -12.76
N VAL A 195 26.02 -12.27 -13.51
CA VAL A 195 25.70 -12.33 -14.94
C VAL A 195 26.79 -13.07 -15.72
N THR A 196 28.06 -12.78 -15.43
CA THR A 196 29.19 -13.49 -16.05
C THR A 196 29.18 -14.98 -15.71
N LEU A 197 28.99 -15.34 -14.44
CA LEU A 197 28.94 -16.73 -13.98
C LEU A 197 27.80 -17.50 -14.66
N ALA A 198 26.58 -16.95 -14.66
CA ALA A 198 25.45 -17.61 -15.29
C ALA A 198 25.66 -17.78 -16.81
N GLY A 199 26.24 -16.77 -17.48
CA GLY A 199 26.62 -16.87 -18.88
C GLY A 199 27.63 -17.98 -19.17
N GLN A 200 28.65 -18.13 -18.33
CA GLN A 200 29.62 -19.22 -18.42
C GLN A 200 28.95 -20.58 -18.23
N ARG A 201 28.08 -20.74 -17.21
CA ARG A 201 27.35 -21.99 -16.95
C ARG A 201 26.46 -22.41 -18.12
N VAL A 202 25.74 -21.46 -18.72
CA VAL A 202 24.92 -21.70 -19.92
C VAL A 202 25.81 -22.13 -21.10
N ALA A 203 26.91 -21.43 -21.36
CA ALA A 203 27.82 -21.77 -22.44
C ALA A 203 28.46 -23.16 -22.28
N GLU A 204 28.92 -23.49 -21.07
CA GLU A 204 29.47 -24.82 -20.74
C GLU A 204 28.47 -25.94 -21.01
N ARG A 205 27.19 -25.76 -20.62
CA ARG A 205 26.16 -26.80 -20.77
C ARG A 205 25.70 -26.93 -22.21
N ARG A 206 25.57 -25.82 -22.95
CA ARG A 206 25.36 -25.86 -24.40
C ARG A 206 26.50 -26.59 -25.11
N ALA A 207 27.75 -26.31 -24.76
CA ALA A 207 28.91 -27.01 -25.32
C ALA A 207 28.92 -28.50 -24.97
N ALA A 208 28.49 -28.88 -23.75
CA ALA A 208 28.36 -30.28 -23.35
C ALA A 208 27.32 -31.04 -24.19
N LEU A 209 26.14 -30.45 -24.40
CA LEU A 209 25.11 -31.03 -25.27
C LEU A 209 25.62 -31.17 -26.72
N LEU A 210 26.31 -30.17 -27.25
CA LEU A 210 26.89 -30.23 -28.60
C LEU A 210 27.96 -31.32 -28.73
N ARG A 211 28.83 -31.48 -27.72
CA ARG A 211 29.84 -32.55 -27.70
C ARG A 211 29.20 -33.93 -27.71
N ARG A 212 28.12 -34.13 -26.94
CA ARG A 212 27.37 -35.39 -26.91
C ARG A 212 26.64 -35.67 -28.22
N ALA A 213 26.00 -34.65 -28.79
CA ALA A 213 25.34 -34.76 -30.09
C ALA A 213 26.33 -35.13 -31.20
N ARG A 214 27.53 -34.54 -31.20
CA ARG A 214 28.62 -34.91 -32.13
C ARG A 214 29.12 -36.35 -31.92
N ALA A 215 29.06 -36.85 -30.70
CA ALA A 215 29.41 -38.24 -30.37
C ALA A 215 28.26 -39.25 -30.64
N GLY A 216 27.12 -38.80 -31.19
CA GLY A 216 25.96 -39.66 -31.46
C GLY A 216 25.25 -40.18 -30.21
N LEU A 217 25.55 -39.61 -29.04
CA LEU A 217 24.91 -40.00 -27.78
C LEU A 217 23.52 -39.35 -27.68
N GLN A 218 22.56 -40.08 -27.11
CA GLN A 218 21.20 -39.57 -26.88
C GLN A 218 21.19 -38.30 -26.02
N ALA A 219 20.18 -37.46 -26.26
CA ALA A 219 19.96 -36.23 -25.53
C ALA A 219 19.83 -36.52 -24.03
N ASP A 220 20.68 -35.88 -23.24
CA ASP A 220 20.72 -36.03 -21.79
C ASP A 220 19.68 -35.09 -21.17
N ALA A 221 18.57 -35.66 -20.71
CA ALA A 221 17.45 -34.91 -20.14
C ALA A 221 17.90 -34.06 -18.94
N ASP A 222 18.82 -34.55 -18.13
CA ASP A 222 19.35 -33.83 -16.98
C ASP A 222 20.19 -32.63 -17.43
N CYS A 223 21.05 -32.82 -18.45
CA CYS A 223 21.85 -31.73 -19.01
C CYS A 223 20.97 -30.66 -19.68
N GLN A 224 19.87 -31.06 -20.33
CA GLN A 224 18.88 -30.13 -20.90
C GLN A 224 18.12 -29.37 -19.80
N GLN A 225 17.67 -30.05 -18.75
CA GLN A 225 17.00 -29.42 -17.62
C GLN A 225 17.92 -28.42 -16.91
N GLN A 226 19.17 -28.79 -16.67
CA GLN A 226 20.17 -27.89 -16.09
C GLN A 226 20.43 -26.68 -17.00
N LEU A 227 20.55 -26.88 -18.31
CA LEU A 227 20.71 -25.78 -19.25
C LEU A 227 19.51 -24.83 -19.21
N HIS A 228 18.29 -25.36 -19.11
CA HIS A 228 17.08 -24.55 -18.99
C HIS A 228 17.10 -23.73 -17.70
N HIS A 229 17.35 -24.36 -16.54
CA HIS A 229 17.47 -23.66 -15.25
C HIS A 229 18.51 -22.54 -15.30
N TRP A 230 19.72 -22.84 -15.77
CA TRP A 230 20.79 -21.83 -15.87
C TRP A 230 20.45 -20.72 -16.87
N SER A 231 19.69 -21.01 -17.92
CA SER A 231 19.20 -19.99 -18.85
C SER A 231 18.18 -19.04 -18.19
N LEU A 232 17.27 -19.57 -17.36
CA LEU A 232 16.35 -18.75 -16.57
C LEU A 232 17.10 -17.91 -15.53
N ARG A 233 18.06 -18.50 -14.81
CA ARG A 233 18.91 -17.80 -13.84
C ARG A 233 19.74 -16.70 -14.50
N GLN A 234 20.27 -16.93 -15.71
CA GLN A 234 20.94 -15.89 -16.49
C GLN A 234 19.99 -14.73 -16.83
N LYS A 235 18.78 -15.02 -17.31
CA LYS A 235 17.76 -13.99 -17.59
C LYS A 235 17.41 -13.19 -16.32
N LEU A 236 17.26 -13.85 -15.18
CA LEU A 236 17.02 -13.22 -13.88
C LEU A 236 18.16 -12.28 -13.47
N TYR A 237 19.41 -12.74 -13.51
CA TYR A 237 20.56 -11.93 -13.11
C TYR A 237 20.78 -10.73 -14.03
N CYS A 238 20.59 -10.89 -15.34
CA CYS A 238 20.61 -9.76 -16.27
C CYS A 238 19.56 -8.72 -15.88
N ARG A 239 18.31 -9.14 -15.64
CA ARG A 239 17.23 -8.26 -15.21
C ARG A 239 17.54 -7.55 -13.89
N MET A 240 18.08 -8.26 -12.90
CA MET A 240 18.48 -7.68 -11.62
C MET A 240 19.56 -6.60 -11.79
N ARG A 241 20.59 -6.88 -12.59
CA ARG A 241 21.66 -5.93 -12.92
C ARG A 241 21.10 -4.71 -13.64
N ASP A 242 20.31 -4.91 -14.69
CA ASP A 242 19.80 -3.81 -15.51
C ASP A 242 18.87 -2.90 -14.68
N ARG A 243 17.97 -3.47 -13.86
CA ARG A 243 17.15 -2.70 -12.92
C ARG A 243 18.01 -1.94 -11.92
N PHE A 244 19.03 -2.57 -11.36
CA PHE A 244 19.94 -1.90 -10.44
C PHE A 244 20.68 -0.72 -11.10
N GLN A 245 21.09 -0.83 -12.37
CA GLN A 245 21.76 0.25 -13.09
C GLN A 245 20.82 1.45 -13.32
N HIS A 246 19.55 1.21 -13.59
CA HIS A 246 18.55 2.26 -13.82
C HIS A 246 17.88 2.78 -12.55
N THR A 247 18.08 2.12 -11.42
CA THR A 247 17.52 2.57 -10.13
C THR A 247 18.27 3.79 -9.62
N VAL A 248 17.53 4.76 -9.12
CA VAL A 248 18.05 5.92 -8.38
C VAL A 248 17.58 5.87 -6.92
N PRO A 249 18.26 6.55 -5.99
CA PRO A 249 17.77 6.71 -4.62
C PRO A 249 16.32 7.21 -4.62
N PRO A 250 15.49 6.81 -3.63
CA PRO A 250 14.10 7.22 -3.60
C PRO A 250 13.96 8.74 -3.48
N GLY A 251 12.87 9.28 -4.00
CA GLY A 251 12.45 10.63 -3.68
C GLY A 251 11.99 10.75 -2.21
N PRO A 252 11.64 11.95 -1.75
CA PRO A 252 11.04 12.10 -0.43
C PRO A 252 9.71 11.32 -0.38
N PRO A 253 9.35 10.73 0.77
CA PRO A 253 8.03 10.17 0.97
C PRO A 253 6.93 11.14 0.53
N SER A 254 5.87 10.66 -0.11
CA SER A 254 4.82 11.54 -0.64
C SER A 254 4.08 12.28 0.48
N HIS A 255 3.88 11.61 1.60
CA HIS A 255 3.37 12.20 2.84
C HIS A 255 3.99 11.54 4.06
N ALA A 256 4.21 12.33 5.11
CA ALA A 256 4.47 11.85 6.45
C ALA A 256 3.47 12.57 7.38
N ASN A 257 2.52 11.85 7.97
CA ASN A 257 1.52 12.43 8.86
C ASN A 257 1.91 12.16 10.31
N LEU A 258 1.85 13.21 11.14
CA LEU A 258 2.23 13.19 12.55
C LEU A 258 0.99 13.35 13.42
N MET A 259 0.77 12.44 14.36
CA MET A 259 -0.36 12.49 15.27
C MET A 259 0.08 12.29 16.71
N VAL A 260 -0.60 12.94 17.65
CA VAL A 260 -0.40 12.72 19.09
C VAL A 260 -1.13 11.44 19.49
N MET A 261 -0.41 10.50 20.11
CA MET A 261 -0.98 9.22 20.58
C MET A 261 -1.22 9.20 22.09
N SER A 262 -0.30 9.78 22.87
CA SER A 262 -0.39 9.84 24.33
C SER A 262 0.39 11.04 24.87
N ALA A 263 0.40 11.18 26.21
CA ALA A 263 1.21 12.16 26.93
C ALA A 263 2.70 12.13 26.54
N THR A 264 3.23 10.96 26.18
CA THR A 264 4.67 10.75 25.95
C THR A 264 4.96 10.05 24.62
N SER A 265 4.02 10.07 23.66
CA SER A 265 4.21 9.38 22.38
C SER A 265 3.53 10.05 21.19
N LEU A 266 4.20 9.98 20.05
CA LEU A 266 3.70 10.44 18.74
C LEU A 266 3.63 9.26 17.76
N LEU A 267 2.71 9.31 16.80
CA LEU A 267 2.60 8.36 15.69
C LEU A 267 2.96 9.04 14.38
N VAL A 268 3.82 8.37 13.61
CA VAL A 268 4.19 8.78 12.27
C VAL A 268 3.64 7.75 11.30
N THR A 269 2.78 8.17 10.38
CA THR A 269 2.29 7.32 9.28
C THR A 269 2.83 7.85 7.96
N ILE A 270 3.43 6.98 7.15
CA ILE A 270 4.15 7.38 5.95
C ILE A 270 3.39 6.90 4.71
N ARG A 271 3.52 7.63 3.60
CA ARG A 271 3.09 7.18 2.28
C ARG A 271 4.29 7.11 1.34
N GLU A 272 4.38 6.01 0.61
CA GLU A 272 5.48 5.74 -0.32
C GLU A 272 5.66 6.88 -1.35
N PRO A 273 6.90 7.18 -1.79
CA PRO A 273 7.15 8.13 -2.87
C PRO A 273 6.36 7.79 -4.14
N ALA A 274 5.87 8.80 -4.86
CA ALA A 274 5.05 8.60 -6.06
C ALA A 274 5.85 8.29 -7.34
N CYS A 275 7.19 8.27 -7.27
CA CYS A 275 8.03 8.17 -8.46
C CYS A 275 8.13 6.72 -8.96
N VAL A 276 7.95 6.52 -10.27
CA VAL A 276 8.00 5.18 -10.88
C VAL A 276 9.44 4.68 -11.09
N ALA A 277 10.41 5.59 -11.22
CA ALA A 277 11.82 5.28 -11.45
C ALA A 277 12.59 4.95 -10.15
N THR A 278 11.99 5.20 -8.99
CA THR A 278 12.57 4.86 -7.70
C THR A 278 12.28 3.39 -7.45
N GLY A 279 13.28 2.52 -7.62
CA GLY A 279 13.16 1.09 -7.33
C GLY A 279 12.60 0.82 -5.92
N LEU A 280 12.28 -0.44 -5.64
CA LEU A 280 11.52 -0.84 -4.46
C LEU A 280 12.03 -0.20 -3.15
N VAL A 281 11.15 0.50 -2.43
CA VAL A 281 11.46 1.02 -1.09
C VAL A 281 11.45 -0.13 -0.10
N ILE A 282 12.57 -0.31 0.60
CA ILE A 282 12.80 -1.45 1.51
C ILE A 282 12.85 -1.03 2.98
N ARG A 283 13.06 0.27 3.26
CA ARG A 283 13.11 0.79 4.63
C ARG A 283 12.76 2.27 4.68
N TYR A 284 12.20 2.71 5.81
CA TYR A 284 12.09 4.13 6.17
C TYR A 284 12.92 4.45 7.41
N LYS A 285 13.45 5.68 7.47
CA LYS A 285 14.09 6.26 8.65
C LYS A 285 13.25 7.43 9.12
N VAL A 286 12.87 7.40 10.38
CA VAL A 286 12.13 8.46 11.08
C VAL A 286 13.10 9.16 12.01
N GLU A 287 13.25 10.47 11.89
CA GLU A 287 14.14 11.27 12.73
C GLU A 287 13.31 12.35 13.42
N TRP A 288 13.55 12.58 14.71
CA TRP A 288 12.87 13.62 15.47
C TRP A 288 13.84 14.49 16.27
N SER A 289 13.48 15.76 16.44
CA SER A 289 14.28 16.77 17.12
C SER A 289 13.38 17.80 17.79
N ASN A 290 13.87 18.48 18.83
CA ASN A 290 13.20 19.65 19.41
C ASN A 290 13.38 20.94 18.56
N SER A 291 14.14 20.89 17.46
CA SER A 291 14.38 22.00 16.55
C SER A 291 14.02 21.62 15.10
N ASP A 292 13.44 22.57 14.37
CA ASP A 292 13.07 22.45 12.96
C ASP A 292 14.27 22.26 12.02
N ALA A 293 15.44 22.76 12.40
CA ALA A 293 16.70 22.62 11.69
C ALA A 293 17.35 21.24 11.90
N PHE A 294 16.85 20.42 12.83
CA PHE A 294 17.43 19.11 13.18
C PHE A 294 18.92 19.18 13.55
N LEU A 295 19.36 20.26 14.19
CA LEU A 295 20.77 20.45 14.61
C LEU A 295 21.20 19.39 15.64
N THR A 296 20.30 19.00 16.53
CA THR A 296 20.51 17.92 17.50
C THR A 296 19.33 16.95 17.41
N LEU A 297 19.62 15.69 17.07
CA LEU A 297 18.59 14.66 17.00
C LEU A 297 18.23 14.19 18.41
N SER A 298 16.94 14.24 18.73
CA SER A 298 16.41 13.64 19.97
C SER A 298 16.31 12.12 19.82
N GLY A 299 16.16 11.62 18.58
CA GLY A 299 16.29 10.19 18.28
C GLY A 299 16.02 9.84 16.83
N THR A 300 16.22 8.55 16.53
CA THR A 300 16.02 7.95 15.20
C THR A 300 15.32 6.60 15.32
N GLY A 301 14.56 6.26 14.29
CA GLY A 301 13.79 5.02 14.20
C GLY A 301 13.79 4.46 12.79
N TYR A 302 13.61 3.15 12.66
CA TYR A 302 13.61 2.45 11.37
C TYR A 302 12.34 1.61 11.21
N ILE A 303 11.80 1.58 10.00
CA ILE A 303 10.67 0.72 9.61
C ILE A 303 11.13 -0.18 8.47
N ASP A 304 11.11 -1.48 8.69
CA ASP A 304 11.40 -2.51 7.67
C ASP A 304 10.11 -2.99 6.95
N ASP A 305 8.95 -2.93 7.62
CA ASP A 305 7.66 -3.26 7.00
C ASP A 305 7.14 -2.06 6.20
N THR A 306 7.37 -2.08 4.88
CA THR A 306 6.95 -1.02 3.98
C THR A 306 5.50 -1.13 3.51
N ARG A 307 4.76 -2.19 3.89
CA ARG A 307 3.35 -2.36 3.47
C ARG A 307 2.44 -1.37 4.19
N ASN A 308 2.67 -1.17 5.48
CA ASN A 308 1.95 -0.23 6.32
C ASN A 308 2.98 0.55 7.16
N PRO A 309 3.69 1.52 6.56
CA PRO A 309 4.83 2.15 7.21
C PRO A 309 4.36 3.11 8.31
N VAL A 310 4.34 2.59 9.54
CA VAL A 310 3.90 3.28 10.75
C VAL A 310 4.99 3.15 11.80
N TYR A 311 5.31 4.25 12.47
CA TYR A 311 6.27 4.29 13.57
C TYR A 311 5.71 5.02 14.78
N SER A 312 5.82 4.40 15.96
CA SER A 312 5.45 5.02 17.23
C SER A 312 6.70 5.52 17.94
N ILE A 313 6.83 6.84 18.05
CA ILE A 313 7.87 7.49 18.84
C ILE A 313 7.38 7.48 20.29
N THR A 314 8.15 6.88 21.20
CA THR A 314 7.78 6.71 22.62
C THR A 314 8.86 7.30 23.53
N GLY A 315 8.52 7.53 24.80
CA GLY A 315 9.46 8.07 25.79
C GLY A 315 9.77 9.56 25.58
N LEU A 316 8.84 10.32 25.00
CA LEU A 316 8.97 11.76 24.80
C LEU A 316 8.52 12.54 26.03
N ASN A 317 9.05 13.75 26.19
CA ASN A 317 8.65 14.66 27.27
C ASN A 317 7.28 15.28 26.96
N THR A 318 6.33 15.18 27.89
CA THR A 318 5.00 15.77 27.75
C THR A 318 5.08 17.28 27.53
N GLY A 319 4.35 17.78 26.53
CA GLY A 319 4.23 19.21 26.26
C GLY A 319 5.39 19.84 25.48
N GLU A 320 6.49 19.11 25.24
CA GLU A 320 7.59 19.59 24.41
C GLU A 320 7.32 19.42 22.91
N LEU A 321 7.72 20.39 22.09
CA LEU A 321 7.58 20.29 20.65
C LEU A 321 8.64 19.39 20.04
N TYR A 322 8.21 18.45 19.20
CA TYR A 322 9.09 17.62 18.39
C TYR A 322 8.78 17.78 16.90
N TYR A 323 9.80 18.14 16.12
CA TYR A 323 9.81 18.16 14.67
C TYR A 323 10.18 16.78 14.15
N VAL A 324 9.51 16.33 13.10
CA VAL A 324 9.72 14.99 12.53
C VAL A 324 9.97 15.06 11.03
N LYS A 325 10.96 14.30 10.57
CA LYS A 325 11.22 14.08 9.14
C LYS A 325 11.44 12.61 8.85
N VAL A 326 11.14 12.20 7.62
CA VAL A 326 11.21 10.80 7.18
C VAL A 326 11.95 10.68 5.87
N SER A 327 12.92 9.76 5.78
CA SER A 327 13.59 9.40 4.53
C SER A 327 13.26 7.98 4.12
N ALA A 328 13.11 7.74 2.82
CA ALA A 328 12.96 6.41 2.23
C ALA A 328 14.34 5.84 1.81
N TYR A 329 14.47 4.52 1.81
CA TYR A 329 15.70 3.81 1.42
C TYR A 329 15.39 2.71 0.40
N ASN A 330 16.25 2.59 -0.61
CA ASN A 330 16.29 1.45 -1.53
C ASN A 330 17.74 0.96 -1.72
N VAL A 331 17.96 0.07 -2.68
CA VAL A 331 19.29 -0.49 -3.03
C VAL A 331 20.36 0.53 -3.38
N LYS A 332 20.00 1.78 -3.71
CA LYS A 332 20.96 2.85 -4.00
C LYS A 332 21.27 3.74 -2.80
N GLY A 333 20.50 3.64 -1.73
CA GLY A 333 20.72 4.42 -0.52
C GLY A 333 19.50 5.20 -0.05
N TRP A 334 19.76 6.16 0.83
CA TRP A 334 18.76 7.04 1.43
C TRP A 334 18.41 8.19 0.48
N GLY A 335 17.10 8.41 0.32
CA GLY A 335 16.55 9.58 -0.34
C GLY A 335 16.51 10.83 0.56
N PRO A 336 16.18 12.00 -0.01
CA PRO A 336 15.99 13.21 0.75
C PRO A 336 14.81 13.06 1.75
N PRO A 337 14.85 13.77 2.88
CA PRO A 337 13.81 13.68 3.89
C PRO A 337 12.54 14.46 3.51
N GLN A 338 11.38 13.94 3.93
CA GLN A 338 10.09 14.62 3.93
C GLN A 338 9.75 15.07 5.35
N THR A 339 9.50 16.36 5.54
CA THR A 339 8.97 16.88 6.81
C THR A 339 7.54 16.39 7.03
N SER A 340 7.20 16.06 8.27
CA SER A 340 5.86 15.62 8.62
C SER A 340 4.82 16.73 8.48
N ILE A 341 3.55 16.34 8.49
CA ILE A 341 2.39 17.21 8.47
C ILE A 341 1.51 16.81 9.66
N PRO A 342 1.31 17.67 10.67
CA PRO A 342 2.01 18.94 10.90
C PRO A 342 3.52 18.75 11.07
N ALA A 343 4.30 19.83 10.87
CA ALA A 343 5.77 19.80 10.93
C ALA A 343 6.31 19.45 12.32
N CYS A 344 5.56 19.78 13.36
CA CYS A 344 5.82 19.37 14.74
C CYS A 344 4.53 19.09 15.49
N ALA A 345 4.64 18.35 16.58
CA ALA A 345 3.57 18.15 17.55
C ALA A 345 4.18 18.02 18.95
N ALA A 346 3.41 18.42 19.96
CA ALA A 346 3.74 18.17 21.36
C ALA A 346 2.92 16.97 21.88
N PRO A 347 3.56 15.92 22.41
CA PRO A 347 2.84 14.81 22.98
C PRO A 347 2.08 15.31 24.21
N SER A 348 0.81 14.95 24.27
CA SER A 348 -0.13 15.48 25.25
C SER A 348 -1.27 14.50 25.46
N SER A 349 -1.86 14.55 26.65
CA SER A 349 -3.02 13.77 27.00
C SER A 349 -4.11 14.71 27.51
N TRP A 350 -5.33 14.52 27.03
CA TRP A 350 -6.48 15.26 27.56
C TRP A 350 -6.69 15.01 29.06
N LEU A 351 -6.19 13.88 29.58
CA LEU A 351 -6.24 13.53 31.00
C LEU A 351 -5.32 14.41 31.87
N GLU A 352 -4.32 15.06 31.25
CA GLU A 352 -3.28 15.84 31.94
C GLU A 352 -3.46 17.36 31.76
N CYS A 353 -4.52 17.81 31.07
CA CYS A 353 -4.84 19.22 30.96
C CYS A 353 -5.17 19.81 32.35
N ASN A 354 -4.38 20.80 32.79
CA ASN A 354 -4.62 21.54 34.03
C ASN A 354 -6.06 22.08 34.08
N GLY A 355 -6.80 21.71 35.13
CA GLY A 355 -8.21 22.10 35.32
C GLY A 355 -9.24 21.01 35.02
N VAL A 356 -8.85 19.92 34.36
CA VAL A 356 -9.72 18.74 34.21
C VAL A 356 -9.68 17.92 35.49
N ARG A 357 -10.60 18.20 36.43
CA ARG A 357 -10.86 17.29 37.54
C ARG A 357 -11.49 16.02 36.96
N ILE A 358 -10.68 15.02 36.66
CA ILE A 358 -11.22 13.69 36.36
C ILE A 358 -11.75 13.15 37.69
N ARG A 359 -13.07 13.19 37.88
CA ARG A 359 -13.76 12.54 39.02
C ARG A 359 -13.65 11.03 38.85
N ARG A 360 -12.44 10.47 38.99
CA ARG A 360 -12.18 9.02 38.87
C ARG A 360 -12.84 8.20 39.99
N SER A 361 -13.24 8.82 41.09
CA SER A 361 -13.67 8.10 42.30
C SER A 361 -15.17 7.78 42.38
N SER A 362 -16.02 8.16 41.42
CA SER A 362 -17.45 7.80 41.47
C SER A 362 -18.04 7.43 40.11
N LEU A 363 -17.29 7.51 39.02
CA LEU A 363 -17.85 7.32 37.68
C LEU A 363 -18.27 5.87 37.41
N GLU A 364 -17.56 4.86 37.93
CA GLU A 364 -17.98 3.47 37.77
C GLU A 364 -19.27 3.17 38.53
N ASP A 365 -19.40 3.66 39.76
CA ASP A 365 -20.61 3.50 40.57
C ASP A 365 -21.77 4.34 40.05
N GLU A 366 -21.49 5.54 39.52
CA GLU A 366 -22.48 6.38 38.84
C GLU A 366 -22.92 5.75 37.52
N VAL A 367 -22.02 5.25 36.68
CA VAL A 367 -22.35 4.56 35.42
C VAL A 367 -23.08 3.24 35.70
N ARG A 368 -22.70 2.50 36.75
CA ARG A 368 -23.41 1.30 37.21
C ARG A 368 -24.82 1.64 37.69
N LYS A 369 -24.98 2.69 38.51
CA LYS A 369 -26.30 3.21 38.92
C LYS A 369 -27.13 3.69 37.73
N LEU A 370 -26.53 4.36 36.75
CA LEU A 370 -27.21 4.85 35.54
C LEU A 370 -27.66 3.68 34.66
N LEU A 371 -26.83 2.66 34.50
CA LEU A 371 -27.17 1.41 33.81
C LEU A 371 -28.26 0.62 34.55
N GLU A 372 -28.27 0.63 35.88
CA GLU A 372 -29.34 0.05 36.70
C GLU A 372 -30.65 0.84 36.57
N GLN A 373 -30.59 2.17 36.58
CA GLN A 373 -31.74 3.05 36.32
C GLN A 373 -32.33 2.86 34.92
N ILE A 374 -31.50 2.64 33.90
CA ILE A 374 -31.97 2.31 32.55
C ILE A 374 -32.59 0.89 32.50
N ARG A 375 -32.13 -0.02 33.37
CA ARG A 375 -32.70 -1.36 33.54
C ARG A 375 -33.97 -1.37 34.39
N GLU A 376 -34.28 -0.29 35.14
CA GLU A 376 -35.50 -0.22 35.94
C GLU A 376 -36.76 -0.30 35.06
N PRO A 377 -37.77 -1.09 35.47
CA PRO A 377 -38.96 -1.37 34.67
C PRO A 377 -39.82 -0.13 34.39
N HIS A 378 -39.63 0.98 35.09
CA HIS A 378 -40.39 2.22 34.90
C HIS A 378 -40.12 2.90 33.55
N TYR A 379 -38.95 2.69 32.93
CA TYR A 379 -38.67 3.18 31.56
C TYR A 379 -38.97 2.15 30.46
N ARG A 380 -39.16 0.87 30.82
CA ARG A 380 -39.74 -0.16 29.93
C ARG A 380 -41.24 0.02 29.71
N GLY A 381 -41.86 1.03 30.30
CA GLY A 381 -43.27 1.38 30.07
C GLY A 381 -43.55 2.03 28.71
N PHE A 382 -42.55 2.60 28.02
CA PHE A 382 -42.79 3.29 26.75
C PHE A 382 -42.50 2.46 25.48
N CYS A 383 -41.92 1.26 25.61
CA CYS A 383 -41.60 0.40 24.46
C CYS A 383 -41.98 -1.08 24.65
N THR A 384 -42.80 -1.41 25.63
CA THR A 384 -43.34 -2.77 25.77
C THR A 384 -44.82 -2.72 26.12
N GLU A 385 -45.67 -2.57 25.11
CA GLU A 385 -47.01 -3.17 25.19
C GLU A 385 -46.80 -4.68 25.33
N ALA A 386 -47.17 -5.24 26.49
CA ALA A 386 -47.36 -6.67 26.63
C ALA A 386 -48.46 -7.13 25.65
N PRO A 387 -48.35 -8.33 25.05
CA PRO A 387 -49.33 -8.80 24.09
C PRO A 387 -50.62 -9.15 24.81
N LYS A 388 -51.56 -8.22 24.89
CA LYS A 388 -52.96 -8.56 25.16
C LYS A 388 -53.52 -9.18 23.89
N GLN A 389 -54.04 -10.40 24.01
CA GLN A 389 -54.81 -11.06 22.96
C GLN A 389 -55.89 -10.11 22.43
N ILE A 390 -55.82 -9.77 21.15
CA ILE A 390 -56.87 -9.02 20.44
C ILE A 390 -57.28 -9.86 19.23
N SER A 391 -58.59 -10.11 19.15
CA SER A 391 -59.35 -10.78 18.10
C SER A 391 -59.06 -10.25 16.68
N PRO A 392 -59.32 -11.06 15.62
CA PRO A 392 -58.87 -10.76 14.26
C PRO A 392 -59.82 -9.78 13.58
N SER A 393 -59.70 -8.48 13.87
CA SER A 393 -60.26 -7.42 13.03
C SER A 393 -59.93 -6.04 13.60
N LYS A 394 -58.72 -5.54 13.32
CA LYS A 394 -58.43 -4.13 12.98
C LYS A 394 -56.92 -3.97 12.74
N ARG A 395 -56.59 -3.28 11.64
CA ARG A 395 -55.24 -3.04 11.11
C ARG A 395 -54.28 -2.49 12.16
N VAL A 396 -53.16 -3.19 12.38
CA VAL A 396 -52.00 -2.68 13.10
C VAL A 396 -51.18 -1.79 12.16
N SER A 397 -50.99 -0.53 12.57
CA SER A 397 -50.14 0.45 11.90
C SER A 397 -48.68 0.00 11.99
N VAL A 398 -48.05 -0.25 10.84
CA VAL A 398 -46.65 -0.67 10.76
C VAL A 398 -45.76 0.49 11.17
N SER A 399 -44.89 0.26 12.17
CA SER A 399 -43.85 1.19 12.59
C SER A 399 -43.01 1.63 11.39
N ARG A 400 -42.99 2.95 11.13
CA ARG A 400 -42.23 3.55 10.04
C ARG A 400 -40.73 3.28 10.24
N SER A 401 -40.07 2.70 9.24
CA SER A 401 -38.66 2.32 9.34
C SER A 401 -37.76 3.55 9.54
N LEU A 402 -36.63 3.35 10.23
CA LEU A 402 -35.57 4.34 10.50
C LEU A 402 -35.07 5.08 9.24
N LYS A 403 -35.31 4.52 8.05
CA LYS A 403 -35.00 5.15 6.75
C LYS A 403 -35.86 6.39 6.45
N GLN A 404 -37.04 6.55 7.08
CA GLN A 404 -37.88 7.74 6.86
C GLN A 404 -37.41 8.97 7.63
N LEU A 405 -36.50 8.83 8.61
CA LEU A 405 -35.89 9.98 9.31
C LEU A 405 -34.97 10.81 8.40
N PHE A 406 -34.50 10.24 7.29
CA PHE A 406 -33.57 10.89 6.37
C PHE A 406 -34.20 11.29 5.03
N GLN A 407 -35.53 11.30 4.93
CA GLN A 407 -36.25 11.52 3.66
C GLN A 407 -36.80 12.94 3.44
N SER A 408 -36.56 13.91 4.32
CA SER A 408 -36.95 15.31 4.06
C SER A 408 -35.85 16.32 4.43
N PRO A 409 -35.30 17.08 3.47
CA PRO A 409 -34.14 17.95 3.70
C PRO A 409 -34.51 19.40 4.11
N ASN A 410 -35.69 19.67 4.69
CA ASN A 410 -36.13 21.07 4.86
C ASN A 410 -36.67 21.50 6.24
N THR A 411 -36.70 20.63 7.24
CA THR A 411 -37.10 21.05 8.61
C THR A 411 -35.95 21.05 9.61
N PHE A 412 -34.89 20.26 9.39
CA PHE A 412 -33.74 20.17 10.30
C PHE A 412 -32.87 21.44 10.32
N VAL A 413 -32.89 22.23 9.25
CA VAL A 413 -32.06 23.44 9.12
C VAL A 413 -32.61 24.63 9.91
N ARG A 414 -33.90 24.65 10.27
CA ARG A 414 -34.52 25.81 10.97
C ARG A 414 -34.28 25.85 12.48
N HIS A 415 -33.65 24.84 13.08
CA HIS A 415 -33.38 24.82 14.53
C HIS A 415 -31.89 24.95 14.89
N LEU A 416 -31.01 25.11 13.90
CA LEU A 416 -29.57 25.34 14.11
C LEU A 416 -29.15 26.82 13.98
N GLN A 417 -30.10 27.72 13.74
CA GLN A 417 -29.86 29.16 13.81
C GLN A 417 -30.71 29.74 14.95
N ARG A 418 -30.15 29.73 16.16
CA ARG A 418 -30.44 30.73 17.20
C ARG A 418 -29.19 30.96 18.03
#